data_AF-A0A1M7A3T8-F1
#
_entry.id   AF-A0A1M7A3T8-F1
#
_cell.length_a   1.000
_cell.length_b   1.000
_cell.length_c   1.000
_cell.angle_alpha   90.00
_cell.angle_beta   90.00
_cell.angle_gamma   90.00
#
_symmetry.space_group_name_H-M   'P 1'
#
loop_
_entity.id
_entity.type
_entity.pdbx_description
1 polymer ?
#
loop_
_entity_poly.entity_id
_entity_poly.type
_entity_poly.pdbx_seq_one_letter_code
_entity_poly.pdbx_strand_id
1 'polypeptide(L)'
;MEKQLNNTYLVFLNILIVVYNLYIWFSVFTEKAIVADDLKEAYNARHISEPYFSYIYSYLDSSNMAARPVSGFITGTLVFLSKYNDSIYLLGILFFPLSLFAVYWVTQKILSKELASLITLLYSCSVIGTSIQFSPIMLNSNLATIFFSLSIYSVYTRKNILISALFFILSILSYEIFLPLILLNLFLIKDNKKRFVFLLLTVGSVVIFRKVIQPAIFVHSYQRDEVGKILELKRVIQVTILTVKLFFKDIFVGIHKGLLNLKNLHILEILLALIMSSVVYKVFSGYDFKNKLKHIKNVGWISLVSIILAISVFYVSAYIPTLFGFDNRSLGAIRLFYTLFIISGVIYCAFKLNLGNKTISATFAGIAFLLLTTNISVKNAWIYASRFNYKMFHELSKTLKAENITSGVVCLRYDMFTELKTNPHFILREPIFYNNWECRMLSEINGIDVKKVWVFNADRQTKCEMVFLYKNGKIVREK
;
A
#
# COMPACT_ATOMS: atom_id res chain seq x y z
N MET A 1 21.18 -20.78 29.34
CA MET A 1 21.97 -20.28 28.20
C MET A 1 21.15 -20.14 26.92
N GLU A 2 20.48 -21.20 26.44
CA GLU A 2 19.72 -21.20 25.18
C GLU A 2 18.59 -20.14 25.10
N LYS A 3 17.85 -19.95 26.22
CA LYS A 3 16.77 -18.95 26.32
C LYS A 3 17.27 -17.50 26.31
N GLN A 4 18.47 -17.23 26.83
CA GLN A 4 19.12 -15.91 26.76
C GLN A 4 19.65 -15.64 25.35
N LEU A 5 20.27 -16.63 24.71
CA LEU A 5 20.78 -16.52 23.33
C LEU A 5 19.65 -16.23 22.33
N ASN A 6 18.50 -16.91 22.50
CA ASN A 6 17.34 -16.72 21.63
C ASN A 6 16.72 -15.31 21.79
N ASN A 7 16.79 -14.75 23.00
CA ASN A 7 16.35 -13.38 23.26
C ASN A 7 17.26 -12.35 22.57
N THR A 8 18.58 -12.58 22.52
CA THR A 8 19.51 -11.69 21.80
C THR A 8 19.23 -11.66 20.29
N TYR A 9 19.01 -12.80 19.65
CA TYR A 9 18.65 -12.85 18.22
C TYR A 9 17.32 -12.18 17.93
N LEU A 10 16.35 -12.30 18.84
CA LEU A 10 15.05 -11.63 18.70
C LEU A 10 15.19 -10.10 18.79
N VAL A 11 15.98 -9.58 19.73
CA VAL A 11 16.28 -8.14 19.80
C VAL A 11 16.98 -7.69 18.53
N PHE A 12 17.99 -8.44 18.07
CA PHE A 12 18.70 -8.13 16.84
C PHE A 12 17.78 -8.13 15.61
N LEU A 13 16.86 -9.10 15.50
CA LEU A 13 15.85 -9.12 14.44
C LEU A 13 14.99 -7.86 14.42
N ASN A 14 14.53 -7.42 15.59
CA ASN A 14 13.71 -6.20 15.69
C ASN A 14 14.50 -4.94 15.30
N ILE A 15 15.79 -4.85 15.68
CA ILE A 15 16.67 -3.77 15.23
C ILE A 15 16.79 -3.80 13.70
N LEU A 16 17.04 -4.97 13.12
CA LEU A 16 17.15 -5.12 11.67
C LEU A 16 15.85 -4.73 10.94
N ILE A 17 14.67 -5.08 11.48
CA ILE A 17 13.37 -4.66 10.92
C ILE A 17 13.27 -3.14 10.89
N VAL A 18 13.68 -2.44 11.96
CA VAL A 18 13.67 -0.97 12.02
C VAL A 18 14.64 -0.40 11.00
N VAL A 19 15.90 -0.86 10.99
CA VAL A 19 16.94 -0.41 10.06
C VAL A 19 16.50 -0.62 8.60
N TYR A 20 15.94 -1.78 8.29
CA TYR A 20 15.40 -2.10 6.96
C TYR A 20 14.33 -1.10 6.52
N ASN A 21 13.33 -0.84 7.37
CA ASN A 21 12.24 0.06 7.00
C ASN A 21 12.69 1.52 6.89
N LEU A 22 13.64 1.95 7.74
CA LEU A 22 14.27 3.27 7.62
C LEU A 22 15.10 3.38 6.34
N TYR A 23 15.83 2.33 5.95
CA TYR A 23 16.58 2.30 4.69
C TYR A 23 15.65 2.44 3.48
N ILE A 24 14.55 1.69 3.45
CA ILE A 24 13.56 1.79 2.38
C ILE A 24 12.97 3.20 2.31
N TRP A 25 12.51 3.74 3.43
CA TRP A 25 11.98 5.10 3.52
C TRP A 25 12.99 6.14 3.05
N PHE A 26 14.21 6.08 3.57
CA PHE A 26 15.27 7.03 3.26
C PHE A 26 15.61 7.00 1.76
N SER A 27 15.67 5.83 1.14
CA SER A 27 15.93 5.69 -0.29
C SER A 27 14.87 6.38 -1.17
N VAL A 28 13.59 6.22 -0.82
CA VAL A 28 12.49 6.90 -1.55
C VAL A 28 12.51 8.41 -1.30
N PHE A 29 12.83 8.81 -0.07
CA PHE A 29 12.92 10.21 0.33
C PHE A 29 14.06 10.95 -0.39
N THR A 30 15.28 10.39 -0.42
CA THR A 30 16.45 11.01 -1.05
C THR A 30 16.27 11.17 -2.55
N GLU A 31 15.63 10.19 -3.19
CA GLU A 31 15.37 10.19 -4.63
C GLU A 31 14.13 11.00 -5.03
N LYS A 32 13.40 11.55 -4.04
CA LYS A 32 12.13 12.25 -4.23
C LYS A 32 11.17 11.48 -5.15
N ALA A 33 11.05 10.18 -4.94
CA ALA A 33 10.33 9.30 -5.87
C ALA A 33 8.80 9.44 -5.71
N ILE A 34 8.22 10.38 -6.47
CA ILE A 34 6.80 10.73 -6.49
C ILE A 34 6.21 10.32 -7.85
N VAL A 35 5.07 9.64 -7.84
CA VAL A 35 4.45 9.04 -9.04
C VAL A 35 2.92 9.06 -8.95
N ALA A 36 2.23 8.97 -10.09
CA ALA A 36 0.76 8.89 -10.18
C ALA A 36 0.01 9.95 -9.35
N ASP A 37 -0.85 9.53 -8.42
CA ASP A 37 -1.67 10.43 -7.60
C ASP A 37 -0.81 11.36 -6.73
N ASP A 38 0.38 10.93 -6.32
CA ASP A 38 1.28 11.77 -5.51
C ASP A 38 1.80 12.99 -6.30
N LEU A 39 1.95 12.88 -7.64
CA LEU A 39 2.34 14.02 -8.48
C LEU A 39 1.25 15.10 -8.48
N LYS A 40 -0.02 14.67 -8.51
CA LYS A 40 -1.16 15.59 -8.47
C LYS A 40 -1.22 16.32 -7.12
N GLU A 41 -1.07 15.59 -6.02
CA GLU A 41 -1.09 16.19 -4.68
C GLU A 41 0.08 17.16 -4.47
N ALA A 42 1.28 16.79 -4.91
CA ALA A 42 2.46 17.68 -4.85
C ALA A 42 2.26 18.96 -5.68
N TYR A 43 1.66 18.85 -6.86
CA TYR A 43 1.32 20.03 -7.68
C TYR A 43 0.28 20.92 -7.00
N ASN A 44 -0.81 20.32 -6.51
CA ASN A 44 -1.87 21.06 -5.84
C ASN A 44 -1.35 21.80 -4.59
N ALA A 45 -0.42 21.19 -3.84
CA ALA A 45 0.21 21.79 -2.67
C ALA A 45 0.86 23.14 -2.97
N ARG A 46 1.51 23.27 -4.14
CA ARG A 46 2.21 24.50 -4.57
C ARG A 46 1.27 25.65 -4.86
N HIS A 47 -0.01 25.36 -5.12
CA HIS A 47 -1.01 26.35 -5.50
C HIS A 47 -2.04 26.63 -4.41
N ILE A 48 -1.80 26.18 -3.18
CA ILE A 48 -2.65 26.51 -2.03
C ILE A 48 -2.45 27.98 -1.67
N SER A 49 -3.48 28.79 -1.92
CA SER A 49 -3.55 30.20 -1.51
C SER A 49 -4.50 30.43 -0.33
N GLU A 50 -5.34 29.46 0.00
CA GLU A 50 -6.39 29.56 1.02
C GLU A 50 -5.83 29.43 2.45
N PRO A 51 -6.52 30.01 3.46
CA PRO A 51 -6.23 29.73 4.87
C PRO A 51 -6.42 28.24 5.21
N TYR A 52 -5.73 27.76 6.24
CA TYR A 52 -5.70 26.34 6.62
C TYR A 52 -7.08 25.68 6.72
N PHE A 53 -8.01 26.25 7.47
CA PHE A 53 -9.33 25.64 7.68
C PHE A 53 -10.18 25.62 6.40
N SER A 54 -10.11 26.67 5.58
CA SER A 54 -10.79 26.72 4.28
C SER A 54 -10.23 25.66 3.33
N TYR A 55 -8.89 25.54 3.27
CA TYR A 55 -8.23 24.53 2.48
C TYR A 55 -8.61 23.12 2.94
N ILE A 56 -8.58 22.82 4.24
CA ILE A 56 -8.94 21.50 4.76
C ILE A 56 -10.39 21.15 4.43
N TYR A 57 -11.31 22.11 4.55
CA TYR A 57 -12.70 21.90 4.14
C TYR A 57 -12.81 21.55 2.65
N SER A 58 -12.19 22.35 1.78
CA SER A 58 -12.14 22.11 0.33
C SER A 58 -11.50 20.76 -0.03
N TYR A 59 -10.42 20.40 0.68
CA TYR A 59 -9.72 19.13 0.52
C TYR A 59 -10.61 17.94 0.88
N LEU A 60 -11.30 18.04 2.02
CA LEU A 60 -12.26 17.03 2.47
C LEU A 60 -13.48 16.93 1.55
N ASP A 61 -13.93 18.04 0.96
CA ASP A 61 -15.02 18.03 -0.02
C ASP A 61 -14.62 17.42 -1.37
N SER A 62 -13.33 17.09 -1.57
CA SER A 62 -12.90 16.44 -2.81
C SER A 62 -13.56 15.06 -2.99
N SER A 63 -13.78 14.70 -4.26
CA SER A 63 -14.36 13.41 -4.67
C SER A 63 -13.76 12.18 -4.00
N ASN A 64 -12.47 12.22 -3.66
CA ASN A 64 -11.75 11.08 -3.10
C ASN A 64 -11.62 11.09 -1.57
N MET A 65 -11.67 12.26 -0.93
CA MET A 65 -11.39 12.40 0.51
C MET A 65 -12.66 12.59 1.36
N ALA A 66 -13.79 12.97 0.77
CA ALA A 66 -15.07 13.08 1.48
C ALA A 66 -15.49 11.77 2.15
N ALA A 67 -15.12 10.65 1.54
CA ALA A 67 -15.33 9.31 2.06
C ALA A 67 -14.44 8.94 3.25
N ARG A 68 -13.38 9.71 3.50
CA ARG A 68 -12.28 9.38 4.41
C ARG A 68 -11.87 10.59 5.24
N PRO A 69 -12.78 11.18 6.03
CA PRO A 69 -12.52 12.47 6.68
C PRO A 69 -11.37 12.43 7.69
N VAL A 70 -11.14 11.29 8.36
CA VAL A 70 -10.11 11.18 9.40
C VAL A 70 -8.72 11.25 8.78
N SER A 71 -8.47 10.43 7.76
CA SER A 71 -7.19 10.42 7.10
C SER A 71 -7.06 11.54 6.06
N GLY A 72 -8.17 12.00 5.50
CA GLY A 72 -8.25 13.19 4.64
C GLY A 72 -7.85 14.45 5.38
N PHE A 73 -8.21 14.59 6.66
CA PHE A 73 -7.70 15.67 7.51
C PHE A 73 -6.18 15.61 7.64
N ILE A 74 -5.63 14.46 8.02
CA ILE A 74 -4.17 14.28 8.22
C ILE A 74 -3.40 14.46 6.90
N THR A 75 -3.91 13.89 5.80
CA THR A 75 -3.32 14.05 4.46
C THR A 75 -3.41 15.50 4.00
N GLY A 76 -4.55 16.14 4.18
CA GLY A 76 -4.75 17.56 3.87
C GLY A 76 -3.78 18.43 4.66
N THR A 77 -3.60 18.18 5.96
CA THR A 77 -2.61 18.90 6.78
C THR A 77 -1.20 18.72 6.23
N LEU A 78 -0.82 17.49 5.86
CA LEU A 78 0.49 17.21 5.26
C LEU A 78 0.69 17.97 3.94
N VAL A 79 -0.31 17.94 3.06
CA VAL A 79 -0.29 18.65 1.77
C VAL A 79 -0.20 20.16 1.99
N PHE A 80 -1.00 20.71 2.91
CA PHE A 80 -0.98 22.12 3.28
C PHE A 80 0.38 22.57 3.84
N LEU A 81 0.98 21.76 4.71
CA LEU A 81 2.31 22.05 5.27
C LEU A 81 3.41 21.89 4.22
N SER A 82 3.21 21.02 3.23
CA SER A 82 4.22 20.79 2.21
C SER A 82 4.43 22.00 1.30
N LYS A 83 3.35 22.70 0.91
CA LYS A 83 3.39 23.85 -0.01
C LYS A 83 4.34 23.60 -1.20
N TYR A 84 5.49 24.28 -1.20
CA TYR A 84 6.52 24.22 -2.25
C TYR A 84 7.62 23.18 -2.00
N ASN A 85 7.55 22.42 -0.91
CA ASN A 85 8.58 21.48 -0.49
C ASN A 85 8.09 20.03 -0.55
N ASP A 86 8.41 19.37 -1.66
CA ASP A 86 8.11 17.95 -1.91
C ASP A 86 8.67 17.03 -0.80
N SER A 87 9.76 17.43 -0.11
CA SER A 87 10.33 16.64 0.99
C SER A 87 9.40 16.58 2.20
N ILE A 88 8.62 17.63 2.48
CA ILE A 88 7.64 17.61 3.57
C ILE A 88 6.49 16.66 3.20
N TYR A 89 6.04 16.65 1.94
CA TYR A 89 5.02 15.71 1.48
C TYR A 89 5.47 14.25 1.64
N LEU A 90 6.74 13.94 1.38
CA LEU A 90 7.31 12.60 1.54
C LEU A 90 7.37 12.12 3.00
N LEU A 91 7.21 13.00 4.00
CA LEU A 91 7.08 12.58 5.40
C LEU A 91 5.84 11.69 5.63
N GLY A 92 4.83 11.76 4.76
CA GLY A 92 3.67 10.87 4.80
C GLY A 92 4.03 9.38 4.75
N ILE A 93 5.18 9.02 4.16
CA ILE A 93 5.66 7.63 4.10
C ILE A 93 6.00 7.09 5.51
N LEU A 94 6.34 7.94 6.48
CA LEU A 94 6.64 7.54 7.86
C LEU A 94 5.44 6.87 8.57
N PHE A 95 4.22 7.09 8.08
CA PHE A 95 3.04 6.39 8.60
C PHE A 95 3.11 4.87 8.37
N PHE A 96 3.86 4.40 7.37
CA PHE A 96 4.06 2.97 7.17
C PHE A 96 4.86 2.34 8.33
N PRO A 97 6.08 2.80 8.68
CA PRO A 97 6.77 2.38 9.90
C PRO A 97 5.95 2.51 11.19
N LEU A 98 5.16 3.59 11.34
CA LEU A 98 4.26 3.74 12.50
C LEU A 98 3.20 2.64 12.54
N SER A 99 2.65 2.26 11.38
CA SER A 99 1.72 1.12 11.29
C SER A 99 2.39 -0.20 11.66
N LEU A 100 3.67 -0.41 11.32
CA LEU A 100 4.43 -1.60 11.73
C LEU A 100 4.59 -1.66 13.25
N PHE A 101 4.87 -0.52 13.88
CA PHE A 101 4.96 -0.45 15.33
C PHE A 101 3.63 -0.82 16.00
N ALA A 102 2.50 -0.32 15.49
CA ALA A 102 1.18 -0.69 15.97
C ALA A 102 0.90 -2.19 15.78
N VAL A 103 1.19 -2.74 14.60
CA VAL A 103 1.02 -4.18 14.30
C VAL A 103 1.86 -5.03 15.25
N TYR A 104 3.16 -4.73 15.41
CA TYR A 104 4.04 -5.44 16.34
C TYR A 104 3.51 -5.36 17.77
N TRP A 105 3.17 -4.15 18.22
CA TRP A 105 2.77 -3.88 19.60
C TRP A 105 1.50 -4.63 19.99
N VAL A 106 0.51 -4.69 19.10
CA VAL A 106 -0.73 -5.43 19.33
C VAL A 106 -0.51 -6.94 19.19
N THR A 107 0.24 -7.37 18.18
CA THR A 107 0.46 -8.80 17.90
C THR A 107 1.20 -9.47 19.05
N GLN A 108 2.20 -8.84 19.66
CA GLN A 108 2.92 -9.41 20.82
C GLN A 108 2.05 -9.55 22.10
N LYS A 109 0.86 -8.95 22.13
CA LYS A 109 -0.12 -9.15 23.22
C LYS A 109 -1.02 -10.36 22.97
N ILE A 110 -1.10 -10.84 21.73
CA ILE A 110 -1.96 -11.94 21.29
C ILE A 110 -1.13 -13.21 21.05
N LEU A 111 0.08 -13.05 20.52
CA LEU A 111 1.03 -14.10 20.14
C LEU A 111 2.37 -13.91 20.86
N SER A 112 3.29 -14.86 20.66
CA SER A 112 4.65 -14.71 21.19
C SER A 112 5.41 -13.59 20.48
N LYS A 113 6.43 -13.03 21.14
CA LYS A 113 7.23 -11.94 20.58
C LYS A 113 7.91 -12.33 19.27
N GLU A 114 8.38 -13.56 19.16
CA GLU A 114 9.00 -14.13 17.96
C GLU A 114 8.03 -14.11 16.77
N LEU A 115 6.80 -14.61 16.97
CA LEU A 115 5.76 -14.56 15.94
C LEU A 115 5.37 -13.13 15.59
N ALA A 116 5.29 -12.23 16.57
CA ALA A 116 5.02 -10.82 16.32
C ALA A 116 6.11 -10.17 15.46
N SER A 117 7.38 -10.45 15.72
CA SER A 117 8.51 -9.98 14.89
C SER A 117 8.44 -10.55 13.48
N LEU A 118 8.15 -11.85 13.32
CA LEU A 118 8.00 -12.47 12.00
C LEU A 118 6.83 -11.86 11.22
N ILE A 119 5.66 -11.68 11.85
CA ILE A 119 4.49 -11.06 11.24
C ILE A 119 4.82 -9.64 10.79
N THR A 120 5.50 -8.86 11.64
CA THR A 120 5.88 -7.49 11.32
C THR A 120 6.86 -7.44 10.15
N LEU A 121 7.86 -8.31 10.11
CA LEU A 121 8.80 -8.44 9.01
C LEU A 121 8.09 -8.79 7.70
N LEU A 122 7.34 -9.90 7.68
CA LEU A 122 6.67 -10.38 6.47
C LEU A 122 5.57 -9.41 5.99
N TYR A 123 4.90 -8.69 6.92
CA TYR A 123 4.00 -7.61 6.56
C TYR A 123 4.78 -6.45 5.93
N SER A 124 5.96 -6.09 6.46
CA SER A 124 6.78 -4.99 5.89
C SER A 124 7.32 -5.27 4.50
N CYS A 125 7.66 -6.52 4.17
CA CYS A 125 8.21 -6.90 2.87
C CYS A 125 7.23 -7.63 1.94
N SER A 126 5.93 -7.65 2.28
CA SER A 126 4.92 -8.27 1.42
C SER A 126 4.86 -7.63 0.02
N VAL A 127 4.66 -8.47 -1.01
CA VAL A 127 4.41 -8.02 -2.39
C VAL A 127 2.99 -7.47 -2.58
N ILE A 128 2.11 -7.72 -1.62
CA ILE A 128 0.72 -7.21 -1.61
C ILE A 128 0.72 -5.81 -1.02
N GLY A 129 0.01 -4.89 -1.67
CA GLY A 129 -0.16 -3.51 -1.22
C GLY A 129 1.16 -2.73 -1.20
N THR A 130 2.07 -2.92 -2.15
CA THR A 130 3.39 -2.24 -2.13
C THR A 130 3.28 -0.72 -2.16
N SER A 131 2.28 -0.17 -2.85
CA SER A 131 2.00 1.27 -2.85
C SER A 131 1.81 1.85 -1.44
N ILE A 132 1.35 1.05 -0.47
CA ILE A 132 1.15 1.47 0.94
C ILE A 132 2.47 1.87 1.61
N GLN A 133 3.59 1.34 1.11
CA GLN A 133 4.92 1.59 1.63
C GLN A 133 5.65 2.72 0.88
N PHE A 134 5.30 2.98 -0.38
CA PHE A 134 6.07 3.87 -1.26
C PHE A 134 5.35 5.18 -1.63
N SER A 135 4.06 5.31 -1.30
CA SER A 135 3.23 6.45 -1.68
C SER A 135 2.73 7.20 -0.45
N PRO A 136 3.03 8.51 -0.30
CA PRO A 136 2.48 9.34 0.77
C PRO A 136 0.95 9.34 0.83
N ILE A 137 0.23 9.39 -0.30
CA ILE A 137 -1.25 9.38 -0.29
C ILE A 137 -1.83 8.09 0.31
N MET A 138 -1.02 7.03 0.43
CA MET A 138 -1.39 5.78 1.09
C MET A 138 -1.25 5.82 2.60
N LEU A 139 -0.88 6.96 3.20
CA LEU A 139 -0.98 7.19 4.63
C LEU A 139 -2.41 6.90 5.15
N ASN A 140 -3.43 7.08 4.30
CA ASN A 140 -4.81 6.68 4.55
C ASN A 140 -4.94 5.22 4.99
N SER A 141 -4.33 4.29 4.23
CA SER A 141 -4.34 2.87 4.56
C SER A 141 -3.50 2.57 5.80
N ASN A 142 -2.41 3.30 6.03
CA ASN A 142 -1.55 3.13 7.19
C ASN A 142 -2.26 3.55 8.50
N LEU A 143 -2.96 4.69 8.48
CA LEU A 143 -3.82 5.14 9.57
C LEU A 143 -4.94 4.14 9.85
N ALA A 144 -5.60 3.64 8.80
CA ALA A 144 -6.63 2.63 8.95
C ALA A 144 -6.09 1.36 9.63
N THR A 145 -4.88 0.89 9.26
CA THR A 145 -4.20 -0.24 9.92
C THR A 145 -3.87 0.05 11.38
N ILE A 146 -3.39 1.25 11.72
CA ILE A 146 -3.10 1.65 13.11
C ILE A 146 -4.37 1.57 13.95
N PHE A 147 -5.43 2.27 13.52
CA PHE A 147 -6.70 2.30 14.24
C PHE A 147 -7.35 0.92 14.32
N PHE A 148 -7.27 0.12 13.25
CA PHE A 148 -7.75 -1.26 13.28
C PHE A 148 -7.01 -2.10 14.33
N SER A 149 -5.67 -2.01 14.37
CA SER A 149 -4.85 -2.70 15.36
C SER A 149 -5.22 -2.29 16.80
N LEU A 150 -5.39 -0.99 17.05
CA LEU A 150 -5.81 -0.46 18.35
C LEU A 150 -7.23 -0.90 18.73
N SER A 151 -8.11 -1.07 17.75
CA SER A 151 -9.45 -1.61 17.96
C SER A 151 -9.38 -3.06 18.43
N ILE A 152 -8.59 -3.90 17.76
CA ILE A 152 -8.37 -5.30 18.16
C ILE A 152 -7.76 -5.39 19.56
N TYR A 153 -6.76 -4.55 19.87
CA TYR A 153 -6.17 -4.48 21.21
C TYR A 153 -7.22 -4.16 22.30
N SER A 154 -8.09 -3.19 22.02
CA SER A 154 -9.14 -2.76 22.95
C SER A 154 -10.19 -3.85 23.21
N VAL A 155 -10.59 -4.62 22.18
CA VAL A 155 -11.49 -5.78 22.37
C VAL A 155 -10.78 -6.90 23.11
N TYR A 156 -9.60 -7.30 22.62
CA TYR A 156 -8.98 -8.54 23.04
C TYR A 156 -8.30 -8.43 24.41
N THR A 157 -7.54 -7.35 24.64
CA THR A 157 -6.74 -7.18 25.86
C THR A 157 -7.50 -6.41 26.92
N ARG A 158 -8.06 -5.24 26.56
CA ARG A 158 -8.74 -4.35 27.52
C ARG A 158 -10.19 -4.72 27.77
N LYS A 159 -10.79 -5.55 26.90
CA LYS A 159 -12.22 -5.89 26.92
C LYS A 159 -13.13 -4.65 26.91
N ASN A 160 -12.66 -3.54 26.35
CA ASN A 160 -13.38 -2.27 26.28
C ASN A 160 -13.93 -2.06 24.87
N ILE A 161 -15.24 -2.18 24.76
CA ILE A 161 -15.96 -2.19 23.49
C ILE A 161 -16.19 -0.78 22.96
N LEU A 162 -16.38 0.21 23.84
CA LEU A 162 -16.61 1.59 23.42
C LEU A 162 -15.35 2.15 22.74
N ILE A 163 -14.20 1.95 23.38
CA ILE A 163 -12.90 2.37 22.81
C ILE A 163 -12.60 1.58 21.53
N SER A 164 -12.90 0.28 21.51
CA SER A 164 -12.75 -0.51 20.29
C SER A 164 -13.63 0.00 19.14
N ALA A 165 -14.90 0.32 19.42
CA ALA A 165 -15.85 0.82 18.44
C ALA A 165 -15.36 2.16 17.88
N LEU A 166 -14.90 3.08 18.75
CA LEU A 166 -14.30 4.34 18.35
C LEU A 166 -13.12 4.13 17.40
N PHE A 167 -12.13 3.32 17.78
CA PHE A 167 -10.98 3.05 16.91
C PHE A 167 -11.39 2.34 15.62
N PHE A 168 -12.39 1.46 15.63
CA PHE A 168 -12.86 0.82 14.42
C PHE A 168 -13.54 1.82 13.46
N ILE A 169 -14.35 2.73 14.00
CA ILE A 169 -14.95 3.84 13.22
C ILE A 169 -13.85 4.71 12.61
N LEU A 170 -12.84 5.10 13.39
CA LEU A 170 -11.69 5.88 12.89
C LEU A 170 -10.92 5.15 11.78
N SER A 171 -10.82 3.82 11.87
CA SER A 171 -10.21 2.99 10.83
C SER A 171 -10.99 3.05 9.52
N ILE A 172 -12.30 2.85 9.56
CA ILE A 172 -13.17 2.90 8.38
C ILE A 172 -13.20 4.31 7.76
N LEU A 173 -13.27 5.35 8.59
CA LEU A 173 -13.23 6.74 8.16
C LEU A 173 -11.83 7.20 7.71
N SER A 174 -10.81 6.34 7.84
CA SER A 174 -9.49 6.52 7.21
C SER A 174 -9.40 5.76 5.89
N TYR A 175 -9.95 4.53 5.84
CA TYR A 175 -9.98 3.75 4.62
C TYR A 175 -11.11 2.71 4.66
N GLU A 176 -12.10 2.86 3.78
CA GLU A 176 -13.33 2.08 3.81
C GLU A 176 -13.13 0.58 3.56
N ILE A 177 -11.99 0.19 3.00
CA ILE A 177 -11.62 -1.20 2.72
C ILE A 177 -11.54 -2.05 4.01
N PHE A 178 -11.40 -1.41 5.18
CA PHE A 178 -11.40 -2.09 6.48
C PHE A 178 -12.81 -2.43 7.00
N LEU A 179 -13.89 -1.92 6.39
CA LEU A 179 -15.27 -2.13 6.86
C LEU A 179 -15.67 -3.61 7.04
N PRO A 180 -15.38 -4.53 6.09
CA PRO A 180 -15.76 -5.94 6.27
C PRO A 180 -15.10 -6.62 7.47
N LEU A 181 -14.01 -6.05 8.00
CA LEU A 181 -13.30 -6.59 9.16
C LEU A 181 -14.05 -6.39 10.47
N ILE A 182 -15.20 -5.71 10.45
CA ILE A 182 -16.12 -5.61 11.59
C ILE A 182 -16.47 -7.00 12.15
N LEU A 183 -16.59 -8.00 11.26
CA LEU A 183 -16.91 -9.37 11.65
C LEU A 183 -15.82 -10.00 12.51
N LEU A 184 -14.55 -9.61 12.32
CA LEU A 184 -13.47 -10.07 13.19
C LEU A 184 -13.61 -9.50 14.61
N ASN A 185 -13.93 -8.21 14.73
CA ASN A 185 -14.19 -7.60 16.04
C ASN A 185 -15.37 -8.29 16.72
N LEU A 186 -16.46 -8.54 16.00
CA LEU A 186 -17.64 -9.24 16.52
C LEU A 186 -17.31 -10.67 16.97
N PHE A 187 -16.46 -11.38 16.22
CA PHE A 187 -15.99 -12.72 16.58
C PHE A 187 -15.22 -12.72 17.91
N LEU A 188 -14.36 -11.71 18.13
CA LEU A 188 -13.55 -11.59 19.35
C LEU A 188 -14.38 -11.20 20.59
N ILE A 189 -15.51 -10.51 20.41
CA ILE A 189 -16.44 -10.20 21.51
C ILE A 189 -17.22 -11.48 21.85
N LYS A 190 -17.18 -11.94 23.10
CA LYS A 190 -17.86 -13.19 23.52
C LYS A 190 -19.34 -13.01 23.88
N ASP A 191 -19.71 -11.83 24.38
CA ASP A 191 -21.05 -11.55 24.90
C ASP A 191 -21.95 -10.96 23.80
N ASN A 192 -23.14 -11.53 23.64
CA ASN A 192 -24.10 -11.15 22.59
C ASN A 192 -24.65 -9.73 22.74
N LYS A 193 -24.91 -9.26 23.97
CA LYS A 193 -25.38 -7.87 24.20
C LYS A 193 -24.28 -6.89 23.77
N LYS A 194 -23.06 -7.21 24.16
CA LYS A 194 -21.84 -6.47 23.82
C LYS A 194 -21.56 -6.44 22.31
N ARG A 195 -21.81 -7.54 21.59
CA ARG A 195 -21.76 -7.58 20.12
C ARG A 195 -22.78 -6.65 19.48
N PHE A 196 -24.02 -6.68 19.96
CA PHE A 196 -25.10 -5.83 19.46
C PHE A 196 -24.76 -4.34 19.65
N VAL A 197 -24.30 -3.96 20.84
CA VAL A 197 -23.85 -2.58 21.12
C VAL A 197 -22.70 -2.17 20.20
N PHE A 198 -21.70 -3.03 20.01
CA PHE A 198 -20.58 -2.74 19.10
C PHE A 198 -21.08 -2.52 17.67
N LEU A 199 -21.97 -3.37 17.17
CA LEU A 199 -22.52 -3.28 15.82
C LEU A 199 -23.36 -2.00 15.66
N LEU A 200 -24.22 -1.68 16.62
CA LEU A 200 -25.04 -0.48 16.61
C LEU A 200 -24.17 0.79 16.60
N LEU A 201 -23.12 0.85 17.42
CA LEU A 201 -22.19 1.97 17.44
C LEU A 201 -21.43 2.11 16.13
N THR A 202 -20.87 1.02 15.62
CA THR A 202 -19.99 1.06 14.44
C THR A 202 -20.78 1.24 13.16
N VAL A 203 -21.72 0.34 12.85
CA VAL A 203 -22.56 0.42 11.64
C VAL A 203 -23.46 1.65 11.69
N GLY A 204 -24.06 1.95 12.85
CA GLY A 204 -24.89 3.15 13.01
C GLY A 204 -24.11 4.42 12.71
N SER A 205 -22.90 4.57 13.28
CA SER A 205 -22.06 5.75 13.01
C SER A 205 -21.62 5.83 11.54
N VAL A 206 -21.27 4.70 10.92
CA VAL A 206 -20.88 4.67 9.50
C VAL A 206 -22.07 5.03 8.61
N VAL A 207 -23.27 4.53 8.89
CA VAL A 207 -24.47 4.86 8.13
C VAL A 207 -24.84 6.33 8.29
N ILE A 208 -24.85 6.84 9.53
CA ILE A 208 -25.09 8.27 9.80
C ILE A 208 -24.07 9.13 9.05
N PHE A 209 -22.79 8.76 9.11
CA PHE A 209 -21.77 9.49 8.37
C PHE A 209 -22.01 9.45 6.86
N ARG A 210 -22.18 8.25 6.27
CA ARG A 210 -22.29 8.07 4.82
C ARG A 210 -23.57 8.61 4.21
N LYS A 211 -24.70 8.56 4.93
CA LYS A 211 -26.02 8.89 4.39
C LYS A 211 -26.54 10.25 4.85
N VAL A 212 -26.04 10.79 5.96
CA VAL A 212 -26.50 12.08 6.51
C VAL A 212 -25.37 13.10 6.46
N ILE A 213 -24.26 12.85 7.15
CA ILE A 213 -23.20 13.85 7.33
C ILE A 213 -22.47 14.14 6.01
N GLN A 214 -22.02 13.09 5.31
CA GLN A 214 -21.24 13.24 4.09
C GLN A 214 -22.02 14.00 3.01
N PRO A 215 -23.28 13.65 2.67
CA PRO A 215 -24.05 14.40 1.67
C PRO A 215 -24.45 15.81 2.11
N ALA A 216 -24.63 16.04 3.41
CA ALA A 216 -25.01 17.36 3.93
C ALA A 216 -23.84 18.35 3.99
N ILE A 217 -22.62 17.86 4.21
CA ILE A 217 -21.43 18.70 4.40
C ILE A 217 -20.58 18.79 3.13
N PHE A 218 -20.53 17.74 2.30
CA PHE A 218 -19.63 17.63 1.16
C PHE A 218 -20.40 17.59 -0.17
N VAL A 219 -20.43 18.73 -0.85
CA VAL A 219 -21.14 18.98 -2.10
C VAL A 219 -20.52 18.20 -3.27
N HIS A 220 -19.20 18.05 -3.30
CA HIS A 220 -18.47 17.39 -4.40
C HIS A 220 -18.13 15.93 -4.10
N SER A 221 -18.78 15.34 -3.08
CA SER A 221 -18.50 13.97 -2.68
C SER A 221 -18.89 12.97 -3.77
N TYR A 222 -17.96 12.06 -4.11
CA TYR A 222 -18.19 10.98 -5.06
C TYR A 222 -18.47 9.68 -4.31
N GLN A 223 -19.58 9.01 -4.63
CA GLN A 223 -19.90 7.69 -4.09
C GLN A 223 -19.19 6.61 -4.91
N ARG A 224 -18.24 5.92 -4.29
CA ARG A 224 -17.54 4.75 -4.88
C ARG A 224 -18.29 3.43 -4.70
N ASP A 225 -19.38 3.45 -3.94
CA ASP A 225 -20.21 2.29 -3.66
C ASP A 225 -21.12 2.04 -4.87
N GLU A 226 -20.99 0.85 -5.46
CA GLU A 226 -21.73 0.47 -6.66
C GLU A 226 -22.44 -0.86 -6.38
N VAL A 227 -23.28 -0.87 -5.35
CA VAL A 227 -23.98 -2.08 -4.87
C VAL A 227 -24.77 -2.78 -5.98
N GLY A 228 -25.30 -2.01 -6.95
CA GLY A 228 -26.00 -2.56 -8.12
C GLY A 228 -25.13 -3.43 -9.03
N LYS A 229 -23.81 -3.22 -9.03
CA LYS A 229 -22.88 -3.98 -9.88
C LYS A 229 -22.61 -5.41 -9.41
N ILE A 230 -23.08 -5.79 -8.22
CA ILE A 230 -23.06 -7.20 -7.76
C ILE A 230 -23.93 -8.08 -8.67
N LEU A 231 -24.97 -7.50 -9.29
CA LEU A 231 -25.88 -8.19 -10.20
C LEU A 231 -25.31 -8.31 -11.62
N GLU A 232 -24.20 -7.64 -11.93
CA GLU A 232 -23.54 -7.73 -13.23
C GLU A 232 -22.67 -8.99 -13.30
N LEU A 233 -23.23 -10.09 -13.80
CA LEU A 233 -22.54 -11.39 -13.87
C LEU A 233 -21.15 -11.32 -14.53
N LYS A 234 -21.00 -10.54 -15.62
CA LYS A 234 -19.70 -10.34 -16.30
C LYS A 234 -18.65 -9.76 -15.36
N ARG A 235 -19.04 -8.78 -14.54
CA ARG A 235 -18.17 -8.12 -13.59
C ARG A 235 -17.80 -9.05 -12.45
N VAL A 236 -18.78 -9.76 -11.88
CA VAL A 236 -18.54 -10.74 -10.80
C VAL A 236 -17.54 -11.78 -11.27
N ILE A 237 -17.74 -12.37 -12.46
CA ILE A 237 -16.81 -13.33 -13.06
C ILE A 237 -15.41 -12.72 -13.21
N GLN A 238 -15.31 -11.49 -13.73
CA GLN A 238 -14.04 -10.80 -13.89
C GLN A 238 -13.33 -10.59 -12.55
N VAL A 239 -14.02 -10.10 -11.52
CA VAL A 239 -13.47 -9.91 -10.17
C VAL A 239 -13.01 -11.24 -9.57
N THR A 240 -13.78 -12.32 -9.75
CA THR A 240 -13.38 -13.66 -9.30
C THR A 240 -12.11 -14.15 -10.01
N ILE A 241 -12.04 -14.04 -11.34
CA ILE A 241 -10.86 -14.44 -12.12
C ILE A 241 -9.63 -13.65 -11.69
N LEU A 242 -9.76 -12.33 -11.54
CA LEU A 242 -8.65 -11.47 -11.10
C LEU A 242 -8.22 -11.78 -9.67
N THR A 243 -9.16 -12.09 -8.77
CA THR A 243 -8.85 -12.54 -7.40
C THR A 243 -8.06 -13.84 -7.39
N VAL A 244 -8.49 -14.84 -8.17
CA VAL A 244 -7.77 -16.12 -8.29
C VAL A 244 -6.37 -15.87 -8.88
N LYS A 245 -6.30 -15.10 -9.97
CA LYS A 245 -5.04 -14.73 -10.61
C LYS A 245 -4.08 -14.02 -9.63
N LEU A 246 -4.58 -13.15 -8.77
CA LEU A 246 -3.79 -12.44 -7.77
C LEU A 246 -3.02 -13.42 -6.85
N PHE A 247 -3.73 -14.39 -6.24
CA PHE A 247 -3.11 -15.31 -5.28
C PHE A 247 -2.29 -16.42 -5.93
N PHE A 248 -2.72 -16.93 -7.10
CA PHE A 248 -2.11 -18.11 -7.73
C PHE A 248 -1.09 -17.80 -8.83
N LYS A 249 -1.06 -16.56 -9.35
CA LYS A 249 -0.14 -16.18 -10.43
C LYS A 249 0.64 -14.92 -10.08
N ASP A 250 -0.04 -13.82 -9.79
CA ASP A 250 0.60 -12.51 -9.78
C ASP A 250 1.62 -12.37 -8.64
N ILE A 251 1.35 -12.93 -7.46
CA ILE A 251 2.31 -12.98 -6.34
C ILE A 251 3.61 -13.68 -6.77
N PHE A 252 3.50 -14.84 -7.41
CA PHE A 252 4.66 -15.61 -7.85
C PHE A 252 5.41 -14.93 -9.00
N VAL A 253 4.70 -14.29 -9.92
CA VAL A 253 5.31 -13.47 -10.99
C VAL A 253 6.10 -12.31 -10.39
N GLY A 254 5.54 -11.64 -9.37
CA GLY A 254 6.23 -10.57 -8.64
C GLY A 254 7.51 -11.04 -7.98
N ILE A 255 7.47 -12.16 -7.25
CA ILE A 255 8.64 -12.77 -6.62
C ILE A 255 9.68 -13.19 -7.66
N HIS A 256 9.25 -13.85 -8.75
CA HIS A 256 10.13 -14.28 -9.82
C HIS A 256 10.87 -13.09 -10.47
N LYS A 257 10.14 -12.02 -10.80
CA LYS A 257 10.75 -10.79 -11.32
C LYS A 257 11.70 -10.14 -10.30
N GLY A 258 11.32 -10.14 -9.01
CA GLY A 258 12.18 -9.67 -7.92
C GLY A 258 13.50 -10.43 -7.86
N LEU A 259 13.47 -11.75 -8.02
CA LEU A 259 14.67 -12.59 -8.08
C LEU A 259 15.54 -12.31 -9.31
N LEU A 260 14.93 -12.17 -10.49
CA LEU A 260 15.66 -11.81 -11.70
C LEU A 260 16.36 -10.45 -11.59
N ASN A 261 15.80 -9.55 -10.76
CA ASN A 261 16.35 -8.23 -10.50
C ASN A 261 17.45 -8.21 -9.42
N LEU A 262 17.80 -9.35 -8.80
CA LEU A 262 18.91 -9.45 -7.84
C LEU A 262 20.23 -8.91 -8.42
N LYS A 263 20.47 -9.09 -9.72
CA LYS A 263 21.66 -8.58 -10.42
C LYS A 263 21.79 -7.05 -10.40
N ASN A 264 20.68 -6.35 -10.17
CA ASN A 264 20.61 -4.89 -10.13
C ASN A 264 20.58 -4.36 -8.68
N LEU A 265 20.66 -5.23 -7.67
CA LEU A 265 20.71 -4.82 -6.27
C LEU A 265 22.15 -4.52 -5.84
N HIS A 266 22.29 -3.55 -4.93
CA HIS A 266 23.57 -3.30 -4.28
C HIS A 266 23.95 -4.47 -3.37
N ILE A 267 25.26 -4.74 -3.28
CA ILE A 267 25.75 -5.86 -2.45
C ILE A 267 25.32 -5.74 -0.98
N LEU A 268 25.23 -4.52 -0.46
CA LEU A 268 24.74 -4.24 0.90
C LEU A 268 23.26 -4.63 1.08
N GLU A 269 22.42 -4.46 0.05
CA GLU A 269 21.01 -4.86 0.07
C GLU A 269 20.87 -6.38 0.12
N ILE A 270 21.69 -7.09 -0.67
CA ILE A 270 21.74 -8.56 -0.69
C ILE A 270 22.21 -9.08 0.68
N LEU A 271 23.28 -8.50 1.22
CA LEU A 271 23.80 -8.85 2.55
C LEU A 271 22.76 -8.61 3.64
N LEU A 272 22.04 -7.48 3.60
CA LEU A 272 20.96 -7.19 4.55
C LEU A 272 19.87 -8.26 4.49
N ALA A 273 19.41 -8.64 3.29
CA ALA A 273 18.41 -9.69 3.12
C ALA A 273 18.89 -11.05 3.65
N LEU A 274 20.16 -11.42 3.39
CA LEU A 274 20.76 -12.65 3.90
C LEU A 274 20.90 -12.65 5.42
N ILE A 275 21.38 -11.55 6.02
CA ILE A 275 21.54 -11.42 7.47
C ILE A 275 20.17 -11.53 8.15
N MET A 276 19.18 -10.77 7.70
CA MET A 276 17.82 -10.83 8.27
C MET A 276 17.24 -12.24 8.20
N SER A 277 17.36 -12.90 7.05
CA SER A 277 16.86 -14.27 6.86
C SER A 277 17.60 -15.28 7.74
N SER A 278 18.91 -15.12 7.91
CA SER A 278 19.73 -15.95 8.80
C SER A 278 19.34 -15.75 10.27
N VAL A 279 19.03 -14.52 10.68
CA VAL A 279 18.54 -14.23 12.03
C VAL A 279 17.16 -14.82 12.24
N VAL A 280 16.25 -14.75 11.27
CA VAL A 280 14.95 -15.45 11.31
C VAL A 280 15.17 -16.94 11.55
N TYR A 281 16.11 -17.57 10.82
CA TYR A 281 16.44 -18.98 11.03
C TYR A 281 16.89 -19.26 12.48
N LYS A 282 17.75 -18.42 13.04
CA LYS A 282 18.27 -18.60 14.41
C LYS A 282 17.18 -18.41 15.48
N VAL A 283 16.30 -17.42 15.33
CA VAL A 283 15.18 -17.17 16.25
C VAL A 283 14.24 -18.38 16.31
N PHE A 284 13.96 -19.00 15.16
CA PHE A 284 12.97 -20.07 15.07
C PHE A 284 13.55 -21.49 15.14
N SER A 285 14.87 -21.69 15.05
CA SER A 285 15.47 -23.04 15.07
C SER A 285 15.22 -23.80 16.39
N GLY A 286 15.12 -23.06 17.50
CA GLY A 286 14.79 -23.59 18.83
C GLY A 286 13.38 -23.23 19.31
N TYR A 287 12.52 -22.71 18.43
CA TYR A 287 11.18 -22.26 18.82
C TYR A 287 10.23 -23.45 18.99
N ASP A 288 9.49 -23.47 20.10
CA ASP A 288 8.52 -24.51 20.39
C ASP A 288 7.20 -24.26 19.66
N PHE A 289 7.17 -24.65 18.38
CA PHE A 289 5.99 -24.55 17.54
C PHE A 289 4.85 -25.46 18.03
N LYS A 290 5.15 -26.57 18.72
CA LYS A 290 4.17 -27.61 19.07
C LYS A 290 3.19 -27.10 20.11
N ASN A 291 3.69 -26.43 21.15
CA ASN A 291 2.85 -25.82 22.18
C ASN A 291 1.99 -24.65 21.67
N LYS A 292 2.29 -24.10 20.49
CA LYS A 292 1.56 -22.98 19.89
C LYS A 292 0.57 -23.40 18.79
N LEU A 293 0.60 -24.66 18.36
CA LEU A 293 -0.15 -25.15 17.21
C LEU A 293 -1.66 -24.86 17.27
N LYS A 294 -2.30 -25.11 18.43
CA LYS A 294 -3.75 -24.86 18.60
C LYS A 294 -4.12 -23.40 18.37
N HIS A 295 -3.32 -22.49 18.91
CA HIS A 295 -3.55 -21.04 18.76
C HIS A 295 -3.28 -20.58 17.33
N ILE A 296 -2.20 -21.10 16.71
CA ILE A 296 -1.84 -20.79 15.32
C ILE A 296 -2.92 -21.28 14.34
N LYS A 297 -3.52 -22.46 14.58
CA LYS A 297 -4.63 -22.96 13.77
C LYS A 297 -5.83 -22.01 13.80
N ASN A 298 -6.17 -21.47 14.97
CA ASN A 298 -7.25 -20.49 15.10
C ASN A 298 -6.94 -19.19 14.36
N VAL A 299 -5.69 -18.69 14.49
CA VAL A 299 -5.22 -17.51 13.74
C VAL A 299 -5.30 -17.73 12.23
N GLY A 300 -4.94 -18.93 11.74
CA GLY A 300 -5.03 -19.29 10.33
C GLY A 300 -6.46 -19.31 9.79
N TRP A 301 -7.43 -19.80 10.58
CA TRP A 301 -8.85 -19.73 10.20
C TRP A 301 -9.38 -18.31 10.19
N ILE A 302 -9.04 -17.53 11.22
CA ILE A 302 -9.39 -16.12 11.32
C ILE A 302 -8.84 -15.34 10.12
N SER A 303 -7.56 -15.58 9.76
CA SER A 303 -6.95 -14.88 8.63
C SER A 303 -7.58 -15.25 7.30
N LEU A 304 -7.91 -16.53 7.08
CA LEU A 304 -8.62 -16.97 5.87
C LEU A 304 -9.99 -16.28 5.73
N VAL A 305 -10.79 -16.28 6.80
CA VAL A 305 -12.09 -15.59 6.82
C VAL A 305 -11.91 -14.10 6.55
N SER A 306 -10.96 -13.45 7.20
CA SER A 306 -10.69 -12.02 6.99
C SER A 306 -10.23 -11.70 5.57
N ILE A 307 -9.48 -12.58 4.90
CA ILE A 307 -9.12 -12.41 3.48
C ILE A 307 -10.36 -12.44 2.60
N ILE A 308 -11.25 -13.42 2.79
CA ILE A 308 -12.50 -13.54 2.02
C ILE A 308 -13.37 -12.29 2.22
N LEU A 309 -13.47 -11.80 3.45
CA LEU A 309 -14.21 -10.59 3.78
C LEU A 309 -13.59 -9.34 3.16
N ALA A 310 -12.26 -9.20 3.19
CA ALA A 310 -11.59 -8.07 2.54
C ALA A 310 -11.76 -8.11 1.01
N ILE A 311 -11.80 -9.29 0.40
CA ILE A 311 -12.07 -9.47 -1.04
C ILE A 311 -13.50 -9.05 -1.39
N SER A 312 -14.47 -9.21 -0.47
CA SER A 312 -15.87 -8.84 -0.74
C SER A 312 -16.05 -7.38 -1.18
N VAL A 313 -15.14 -6.48 -0.76
CA VAL A 313 -15.14 -5.07 -1.16
C VAL A 313 -15.07 -4.90 -2.68
N PHE A 314 -14.30 -5.74 -3.38
CA PHE A 314 -14.16 -5.65 -4.84
C PHE A 314 -15.43 -5.96 -5.60
N TYR A 315 -16.36 -6.72 -5.01
CA TYR A 315 -17.64 -7.02 -5.63
C TYR A 315 -18.64 -5.86 -5.48
N VAL A 316 -18.47 -5.02 -4.46
CA VAL A 316 -19.44 -3.96 -4.09
C VAL A 316 -18.94 -2.54 -4.37
N SER A 317 -17.73 -2.38 -4.91
CA SER A 317 -17.07 -1.10 -5.17
C SER A 317 -16.52 -1.05 -6.58
N ALA A 318 -16.06 0.11 -7.04
CA ALA A 318 -15.36 0.29 -8.32
C ALA A 318 -13.93 -0.33 -8.38
N TYR A 319 -13.40 -0.85 -7.26
CA TYR A 319 -12.02 -1.34 -7.20
C TYR A 319 -11.80 -2.63 -7.98
N ILE A 320 -10.56 -2.83 -8.44
CA ILE A 320 -10.12 -4.03 -9.13
C ILE A 320 -9.05 -4.72 -8.28
N PRO A 321 -9.19 -6.04 -7.98
CA PRO A 321 -8.16 -6.77 -7.24
C PRO A 321 -6.96 -7.02 -8.17
N THR A 322 -5.90 -6.23 -8.02
CA THR A 322 -4.68 -6.33 -8.83
C THR A 322 -3.43 -6.12 -7.98
N LEU A 323 -2.40 -6.92 -8.23
CA LEU A 323 -1.07 -6.74 -7.61
C LEU A 323 -0.24 -5.67 -8.32
N PHE A 324 -0.66 -5.25 -9.52
CA PHE A 324 0.14 -4.41 -10.40
C PHE A 324 -0.28 -2.94 -10.37
N GLY A 325 0.70 -2.06 -10.58
CA GLY A 325 0.50 -0.62 -10.66
C GLY A 325 0.11 0.02 -9.35
N PHE A 326 -0.37 1.26 -9.45
CA PHE A 326 -0.82 2.04 -8.30
C PHE A 326 -2.10 1.47 -7.65
N ASP A 327 -2.89 0.71 -8.40
CA ASP A 327 -4.17 0.13 -7.95
C ASP A 327 -4.02 -0.94 -6.85
N ASN A 328 -2.81 -1.48 -6.67
CA ASN A 328 -2.43 -2.38 -5.58
C ASN A 328 -2.70 -1.75 -4.19
N ARG A 329 -2.84 -0.43 -4.09
CA ARG A 329 -3.28 0.28 -2.87
C ARG A 329 -4.55 -0.25 -2.21
N SER A 330 -5.43 -0.90 -2.97
CA SER A 330 -6.69 -1.43 -2.47
C SER A 330 -6.52 -2.71 -1.64
N LEU A 331 -5.30 -3.26 -1.56
CA LEU A 331 -5.02 -4.56 -0.93
C LEU A 331 -4.51 -4.47 0.51
N GLY A 332 -4.64 -3.33 1.19
CA GLY A 332 -4.07 -3.10 2.53
C GLY A 332 -4.55 -4.07 3.61
N ALA A 333 -5.86 -4.32 3.70
CA ALA A 333 -6.41 -5.32 4.62
C ALA A 333 -5.91 -6.74 4.26
N ILE A 334 -5.92 -7.09 2.97
CA ILE A 334 -5.47 -8.39 2.47
C ILE A 334 -3.99 -8.60 2.80
N ARG A 335 -3.14 -7.58 2.69
CA ARG A 335 -1.71 -7.64 3.04
C ARG A 335 -1.50 -8.19 4.45
N LEU A 336 -2.22 -7.66 5.44
CA LEU A 336 -2.08 -8.08 6.85
C LEU A 336 -2.51 -9.53 7.06
N PHE A 337 -3.71 -9.89 6.60
CA PHE A 337 -4.24 -11.24 6.84
C PHE A 337 -3.56 -12.30 6.00
N TYR A 338 -3.12 -11.97 4.78
CA TYR A 338 -2.33 -12.88 3.96
C TYR A 338 -1.01 -13.23 4.65
N THR A 339 -0.32 -12.26 5.25
CA THR A 339 0.87 -12.53 6.05
C THR A 339 0.59 -13.52 7.20
N LEU A 340 -0.49 -13.30 7.96
CA LEU A 340 -0.90 -14.21 9.04
C LEU A 340 -1.26 -15.61 8.52
N PHE A 341 -1.94 -15.68 7.37
CA PHE A 341 -2.33 -16.91 6.71
C PHE A 341 -1.12 -17.73 6.26
N ILE A 342 -0.13 -17.11 5.62
CA ILE A 342 1.11 -17.80 5.20
C ILE A 342 1.88 -18.34 6.40
N ILE A 343 2.06 -17.56 7.46
CA ILE A 343 2.76 -18.02 8.67
C ILE A 343 2.03 -19.21 9.29
N SER A 344 0.71 -19.10 9.45
CA SER A 344 -0.10 -20.16 10.06
C SER A 344 -0.14 -21.42 9.19
N GLY A 345 -0.25 -21.25 7.87
CA GLY A 345 -0.27 -22.33 6.88
C GLY A 345 1.05 -23.10 6.85
N VAL A 346 2.19 -22.41 6.85
CA VAL A 346 3.52 -23.05 6.90
C VAL A 346 3.65 -23.91 8.15
N ILE A 347 3.30 -23.38 9.32
CA ILE A 347 3.40 -24.13 10.59
C ILE A 347 2.44 -25.32 10.58
N TYR A 348 1.19 -25.12 10.17
CA TYR A 348 0.19 -26.18 10.13
C TYR A 348 0.59 -27.31 9.17
N CYS A 349 1.01 -26.99 7.95
CA CYS A 349 1.47 -27.96 6.96
C CYS A 349 2.72 -28.70 7.43
N ALA A 350 3.67 -28.00 8.05
CA ALA A 350 4.88 -28.62 8.57
C ALA A 350 4.59 -29.66 9.66
N PHE A 351 3.66 -29.37 10.58
CA PHE A 351 3.22 -30.37 11.57
C PHE A 351 2.46 -31.52 10.94
N LYS A 352 1.60 -31.27 9.95
CA LYS A 352 0.87 -32.32 9.24
C LYS A 352 1.82 -33.27 8.50
N LEU A 353 2.97 -32.76 8.07
CA LEU A 353 4.04 -33.51 7.40
C LEU A 353 5.14 -34.02 8.35
N ASN A 354 4.97 -33.88 9.67
CA ASN A 354 5.96 -34.27 10.69
C ASN A 354 7.36 -33.65 10.50
N LEU A 355 7.44 -32.43 9.97
CA LEU A 355 8.70 -31.70 9.79
C LEU A 355 9.21 -31.14 11.13
N GLY A 356 10.52 -31.19 11.33
CA GLY A 356 11.16 -30.63 12.52
C GLY A 356 11.23 -29.09 12.54
N ASN A 357 11.44 -28.51 13.72
CA ASN A 357 11.52 -27.05 13.91
C ASN A 357 12.57 -26.38 13.02
N LYS A 358 13.71 -27.04 12.75
CA LYS A 358 14.75 -26.52 11.85
C LYS A 358 14.24 -26.36 10.43
N THR A 359 13.41 -27.26 9.92
CA THR A 359 12.80 -27.18 8.59
C THR A 359 11.78 -26.05 8.50
N ILE A 360 10.94 -25.88 9.53
CA ILE A 360 10.02 -24.73 9.64
C ILE A 360 10.80 -23.42 9.63
N SER A 361 11.86 -23.37 10.43
CA SER A 361 12.72 -22.19 10.54
C SER A 361 13.41 -21.87 9.21
N ALA A 362 13.94 -22.86 8.50
CA ALA A 362 14.54 -22.70 7.18
C ALA A 362 13.51 -22.22 6.14
N THR A 363 12.28 -22.72 6.21
CA THR A 363 11.17 -22.27 5.35
C THR A 363 10.85 -20.80 5.59
N PHE A 364 10.77 -20.37 6.85
CA PHE A 364 10.57 -18.96 7.17
C PHE A 364 11.72 -18.06 6.75
N ALA A 365 12.96 -18.51 6.92
CA ALA A 365 14.12 -17.79 6.42
C ALA A 365 14.09 -17.65 4.89
N GLY A 366 13.72 -18.72 4.17
CA GLY A 366 13.54 -18.69 2.72
C GLY A 366 12.46 -17.70 2.28
N ILE A 367 11.27 -17.76 2.92
CA ILE A 367 10.18 -16.81 2.63
C ILE A 367 10.61 -15.37 2.92
N ALA A 368 11.26 -15.12 4.07
CA ALA A 368 11.77 -13.79 4.42
C ALA A 368 12.76 -13.29 3.37
N PHE A 369 13.70 -14.12 2.92
CA PHE A 369 14.68 -13.77 1.89
C PHE A 369 14.00 -13.39 0.57
N LEU A 370 13.06 -14.23 0.09
CA LEU A 370 12.32 -13.98 -1.15
C LEU A 370 11.53 -12.68 -1.09
N LEU A 371 10.86 -12.41 0.02
CA LEU A 371 10.04 -11.20 0.17
C LEU A 371 10.90 -9.95 0.36
N LEU A 372 11.99 -10.02 1.14
CA LEU A 372 12.93 -8.89 1.31
C LEU A 372 13.56 -8.49 -0.02
N THR A 373 14.13 -9.45 -0.76
CA THR A 373 14.77 -9.20 -2.05
C THR A 373 13.78 -8.65 -3.08
N THR A 374 12.55 -9.17 -3.10
CA THR A 374 11.49 -8.66 -3.97
C THR A 374 11.08 -7.24 -3.57
N ASN A 375 10.88 -6.95 -2.29
CA ASN A 375 10.47 -5.62 -1.82
C ASN A 375 11.54 -4.55 -2.08
N ILE A 376 12.82 -4.87 -1.87
CA ILE A 376 13.94 -3.98 -2.25
C ILE A 376 13.96 -3.75 -3.78
N SER A 377 13.70 -4.79 -4.57
CA SER A 377 13.59 -4.66 -6.02
C SER A 377 12.43 -3.75 -6.43
N VAL A 378 11.27 -3.87 -5.79
CA VAL A 378 10.12 -2.99 -6.02
C VAL A 378 10.45 -1.55 -5.62
N LYS A 379 11.18 -1.33 -4.51
CA LYS A 379 11.68 0.00 -4.14
C LYS A 379 12.53 0.61 -5.26
N ASN A 380 13.47 -0.16 -5.81
CA ASN A 380 14.29 0.29 -6.95
C ASN A 380 13.44 0.58 -8.21
N ALA A 381 12.44 -0.26 -8.47
CA ALA A 381 11.51 -0.06 -9.59
C ALA A 381 10.65 1.20 -9.43
N TRP A 382 10.25 1.53 -8.20
CA TRP A 382 9.49 2.74 -7.90
C TRP A 382 10.33 4.02 -8.14
N ILE A 383 11.58 4.00 -7.68
CA ILE A 383 12.56 5.07 -7.95
C ILE A 383 12.80 5.19 -9.47
N TYR A 384 12.96 4.05 -10.14
CA TYR A 384 13.13 4.02 -11.59
C TYR A 384 11.93 4.62 -12.34
N ALA A 385 10.69 4.30 -11.93
CA ALA A 385 9.47 4.86 -12.51
C ALA A 385 9.43 6.40 -12.42
N SER A 386 9.78 6.96 -11.26
CA SER A 386 9.90 8.40 -11.06
C SER A 386 10.94 9.02 -12.01
N ARG A 387 12.15 8.44 -12.07
CA ARG A 387 13.22 8.90 -12.96
C ARG A 387 12.86 8.76 -14.44
N PHE A 388 12.15 7.71 -14.82
CA PHE A 388 11.65 7.50 -16.18
C PHE A 388 10.70 8.63 -16.59
N ASN A 389 9.71 8.94 -15.75
CA ASN A 389 8.77 10.04 -16.00
C ASN A 389 9.50 11.39 -16.12
N TYR A 390 10.43 11.67 -15.20
CA TYR A 390 11.25 12.87 -15.24
C TYR A 390 12.04 12.97 -16.55
N LYS A 391 12.80 11.92 -16.91
CA LYS A 391 13.61 11.91 -18.13
C LYS A 391 12.77 12.11 -19.39
N MET A 392 11.60 11.48 -19.44
CA MET A 392 10.69 11.62 -20.57
C MET A 392 10.21 13.07 -20.75
N PHE A 393 9.80 13.74 -19.67
CA PHE A 393 9.38 15.15 -19.73
C PHE A 393 10.56 16.12 -19.93
N HIS A 394 11.76 15.78 -19.44
CA HIS A 394 12.97 16.55 -19.68
C HIS A 394 13.34 16.57 -21.17
N GLU A 395 13.30 15.41 -21.83
CA GLU A 395 13.51 15.33 -23.28
C GLU A 395 12.39 16.06 -24.04
N LEU A 396 11.16 16.07 -23.53
CA LEU A 396 10.05 16.79 -24.17
C LEU A 396 10.33 18.29 -24.11
N SER A 397 10.73 18.79 -22.94
CA SER A 397 11.10 20.20 -22.72
C SER A 397 12.22 20.64 -23.66
N LYS A 398 13.26 19.81 -23.86
CA LYS A 398 14.32 20.09 -24.83
C LYS A 398 13.80 20.18 -26.26
N THR A 399 12.99 19.22 -26.70
CA THR A 399 12.45 19.20 -28.06
C THR A 399 11.53 20.40 -28.31
N LEU A 400 10.64 20.73 -27.36
CA LEU A 400 9.77 21.91 -27.47
C LEU A 400 10.56 23.21 -27.63
N LYS A 401 11.66 23.36 -26.87
CA LYS A 401 12.57 24.51 -26.99
C LYS A 401 13.30 24.53 -28.34
N ALA A 402 13.77 23.38 -28.81
CA ALA A 402 14.46 23.27 -30.10
C ALA A 402 13.53 23.61 -31.29
N GLU A 403 12.25 23.28 -31.18
CA GLU A 403 11.23 23.57 -32.20
C GLU A 403 10.52 24.92 -31.99
N ASN A 404 10.96 25.75 -31.03
CA ASN A 404 10.34 27.04 -30.68
C ASN A 404 8.83 26.95 -30.35
N ILE A 405 8.37 25.82 -29.80
CA ILE A 405 6.97 25.62 -29.39
C ILE A 405 6.78 26.25 -28.00
N THR A 406 6.02 27.34 -27.95
CA THR A 406 5.81 28.14 -26.74
C THR A 406 4.40 28.05 -26.17
N SER A 407 3.43 27.54 -26.94
CA SER A 407 2.04 27.31 -26.52
C SER A 407 1.36 26.22 -27.34
N GLY A 408 0.27 25.67 -26.82
CA GLY A 408 -0.58 24.70 -27.53
C GLY A 408 -0.80 23.40 -26.79
N VAL A 409 -1.55 22.49 -27.43
CA VAL A 409 -1.89 21.17 -26.88
C VAL A 409 -0.96 20.10 -27.44
N VAL A 410 -0.13 19.53 -26.57
CA VAL A 410 0.91 18.57 -26.87
C VAL A 410 0.51 17.18 -26.39
N CYS A 411 0.44 16.22 -27.30
CA CYS A 411 0.28 14.82 -26.95
C CYS A 411 1.62 14.10 -26.96
N LEU A 412 1.90 13.36 -25.88
CA LEU A 412 3.02 12.45 -25.80
C LEU A 412 2.53 11.02 -26.00
N ARG A 413 3.04 10.38 -27.05
CA ARG A 413 2.79 8.99 -27.41
C ARG A 413 3.98 8.13 -27.04
N TYR A 414 3.73 7.01 -26.38
CA TYR A 414 4.70 5.96 -26.15
C TYR A 414 3.97 4.67 -25.76
N ASP A 415 4.57 3.51 -26.03
CA ASP A 415 3.94 2.23 -25.70
C ASP A 415 4.19 1.87 -24.23
N MET A 416 3.34 2.43 -23.36
CA MET A 416 3.37 2.20 -21.91
C MET A 416 3.24 0.71 -21.56
N PHE A 417 2.38 -0.03 -22.26
CA PHE A 417 2.13 -1.44 -21.95
C PHE A 417 3.33 -2.31 -22.30
N THR A 418 3.97 -2.06 -23.43
CA THR A 418 5.21 -2.75 -23.80
C THR A 418 6.31 -2.39 -22.82
N GLU A 419 6.51 -1.11 -22.50
CA GLU A 419 7.54 -0.65 -21.56
C GLU A 419 7.41 -1.35 -20.19
N LEU A 420 6.22 -1.36 -19.59
CA LEU A 420 5.97 -2.06 -18.31
C LEU A 420 6.10 -3.59 -18.39
N LYS A 421 6.00 -4.18 -19.58
CA LYS A 421 6.08 -5.62 -19.78
C LYS A 421 7.51 -6.08 -20.05
N THR A 422 8.28 -5.33 -20.83
CA THR A 422 9.60 -5.75 -21.34
C THR A 422 10.77 -5.15 -20.58
N ASN A 423 10.61 -3.99 -19.94
CA ASN A 423 11.72 -3.37 -19.23
C ASN A 423 12.01 -4.12 -17.91
N PRO A 424 13.24 -4.64 -17.71
CA PRO A 424 13.59 -5.47 -16.56
C PRO A 424 13.62 -4.70 -15.24
N HIS A 425 13.61 -3.36 -15.26
CA HIS A 425 13.55 -2.54 -14.06
C HIS A 425 12.17 -2.51 -13.42
N PHE A 426 11.10 -2.87 -14.14
CA PHE A 426 9.74 -2.92 -13.59
C PHE A 426 9.39 -4.33 -13.07
N ILE A 427 8.95 -4.38 -11.81
CA ILE A 427 8.62 -5.62 -11.11
C ILE A 427 7.11 -5.81 -11.13
N LEU A 428 6.39 -4.86 -10.53
CA LEU A 428 4.95 -4.88 -10.36
C LEU A 428 4.25 -3.85 -11.25
N ARG A 429 4.85 -3.49 -12.39
CA ARG A 429 4.32 -2.48 -13.33
C ARG A 429 4.12 -1.13 -12.63
N GLU A 430 5.18 -0.66 -12.01
CA GLU A 430 5.22 0.59 -11.26
C GLU A 430 4.70 1.77 -12.11
N PRO A 431 4.03 2.76 -11.50
CA PRO A 431 3.30 3.78 -12.25
C PRO A 431 4.22 4.72 -13.05
N ILE A 432 4.11 4.63 -14.38
CA ILE A 432 4.67 5.59 -15.33
C ILE A 432 3.56 6.44 -15.95
N PHE A 433 3.92 7.62 -16.48
CA PHE A 433 3.01 8.68 -16.90
C PHE A 433 1.90 8.20 -17.84
N TYR A 434 0.67 8.13 -17.35
CA TYR A 434 -0.46 7.71 -18.17
C TYR A 434 -1.67 8.61 -18.03
N ASN A 435 -1.91 9.15 -16.83
CA ASN A 435 -3.11 9.95 -16.58
C ASN A 435 -2.85 11.44 -16.71
N ASN A 436 -3.89 12.16 -17.12
CA ASN A 436 -3.81 13.60 -17.37
C ASN A 436 -3.48 14.42 -16.12
N TRP A 437 -3.82 13.96 -14.91
CA TRP A 437 -3.51 14.72 -13.69
C TRP A 437 -2.03 14.69 -13.31
N GLU A 438 -1.25 13.76 -13.87
CA GLU A 438 0.18 13.62 -13.62
C GLU A 438 0.99 14.67 -14.39
N CYS A 439 0.45 15.19 -15.51
CA CYS A 439 1.20 16.00 -16.46
C CYS A 439 1.65 17.35 -15.86
N ARG A 440 0.81 17.99 -15.03
CA ARG A 440 1.09 19.36 -14.56
C ARG A 440 2.37 19.43 -13.75
N MET A 441 2.52 18.53 -12.77
CA MET A 441 3.74 18.45 -11.96
C MET A 441 4.94 18.12 -12.85
N LEU A 442 4.82 17.10 -13.70
CA LEU A 442 5.92 16.64 -14.56
C LEU A 442 6.36 17.73 -15.56
N SER A 443 5.43 18.52 -16.09
CA SER A 443 5.72 19.67 -16.94
C SER A 443 6.44 20.77 -16.16
N GLU A 444 5.92 21.18 -15.00
CA GLU A 444 6.48 22.28 -14.22
C GLU A 444 7.91 21.98 -13.74
N ILE A 445 8.17 20.79 -13.18
CA ILE A 445 9.51 20.42 -12.71
C ILE A 445 10.54 20.29 -13.83
N ASN A 446 10.09 20.13 -15.09
CA ASN A 446 10.95 20.09 -16.28
C ASN A 446 10.97 21.42 -17.05
N GLY A 447 10.44 22.50 -16.46
CA GLY A 447 10.48 23.84 -17.01
C GLY A 447 9.55 24.07 -18.21
N ILE A 448 8.48 23.29 -18.33
CA ILE A 448 7.40 23.51 -19.31
C ILE A 448 6.32 24.36 -18.63
N ASP A 449 5.97 25.50 -19.24
CA ASP A 449 4.93 26.39 -18.73
C ASP A 449 3.54 25.74 -18.90
N VAL A 450 3.01 25.20 -17.81
CA VAL A 450 1.71 24.51 -17.75
C VAL A 450 0.52 25.39 -18.14
N LYS A 451 0.65 26.72 -18.11
CA LYS A 451 -0.42 27.63 -18.55
C LYS A 451 -0.46 27.77 -20.07
N LYS A 452 0.68 27.61 -20.74
CA LYS A 452 0.80 27.80 -22.19
C LYS A 452 0.84 26.49 -22.97
N VAL A 453 1.53 25.48 -22.45
CA VAL A 453 1.71 24.18 -23.10
C VAL A 453 1.03 23.10 -22.27
N TRP A 454 -0.01 22.50 -22.84
CA TRP A 454 -0.80 21.47 -22.16
C TRP A 454 -0.38 20.10 -22.66
N VAL A 455 0.27 19.32 -21.79
CA VAL A 455 0.78 17.99 -22.13
C VAL A 455 -0.24 16.92 -21.74
N PHE A 456 -0.54 16.00 -22.66
CA PHE A 456 -1.42 14.86 -22.43
C PHE A 456 -0.77 13.56 -22.91
N ASN A 457 -1.24 12.43 -22.39
CA ASN A 457 -0.95 11.14 -22.99
C ASN A 457 -1.84 10.96 -24.23
N ALA A 458 -1.25 10.56 -25.36
CA ALA A 458 -1.96 10.40 -26.63
C ALA A 458 -3.11 9.37 -26.58
N ASP A 459 -3.06 8.40 -25.67
CA ASP A 459 -4.12 7.39 -25.49
C ASP A 459 -5.31 7.94 -24.68
N ARG A 460 -5.09 9.02 -23.92
CA ARG A 460 -6.11 9.65 -23.06
C ARG A 460 -6.76 10.89 -23.69
N GLN A 461 -6.12 11.47 -24.70
CA GLN A 461 -6.62 12.65 -25.41
C GLN A 461 -6.31 12.53 -26.89
N THR A 462 -7.35 12.54 -27.72
CA THR A 462 -7.20 12.38 -29.18
C THR A 462 -7.12 13.73 -29.91
N LYS A 463 -7.53 14.83 -29.26
CA LYS A 463 -7.49 16.19 -29.81
C LYS A 463 -6.23 16.94 -29.36
N CYS A 464 -5.11 16.65 -30.01
CA CYS A 464 -3.85 17.37 -29.81
C CYS A 464 -3.41 18.06 -31.10
N GLU A 465 -2.90 19.28 -30.95
CA GLU A 465 -2.36 20.08 -32.05
C GLU A 465 -1.03 19.49 -32.53
N MET A 466 -0.21 19.04 -31.58
CA MET A 466 1.11 18.47 -31.82
C MET A 466 1.22 17.10 -31.15
N VAL A 467 1.85 16.15 -31.83
CA VAL A 467 2.07 14.79 -31.32
C VAL A 467 3.55 14.46 -31.34
N PHE A 468 4.06 14.05 -30.18
CA PHE A 468 5.44 13.66 -29.97
C PHE A 468 5.51 12.18 -29.60
N LEU A 469 6.39 11.43 -30.25
CA LEU A 469 6.70 10.05 -29.92
C LEU A 469 7.93 9.99 -29.01
N TYR A 470 7.79 9.37 -27.84
CA TYR A 470 8.93 8.97 -27.02
C TYR A 470 9.35 7.54 -27.37
N LYS A 471 10.57 7.37 -27.87
CA LYS A 471 11.14 6.07 -28.25
C LYS A 471 12.65 6.05 -27.99
N ASN A 472 13.14 4.97 -27.37
CA ASN A 472 14.56 4.77 -27.08
C ASN A 472 15.23 5.96 -26.36
N GLY A 473 14.50 6.60 -25.45
CA GLY A 473 15.01 7.74 -24.68
C GLY A 473 15.09 9.06 -25.44
N LYS A 474 14.50 9.17 -26.63
CA LYS A 474 14.42 10.39 -27.44
C LYS A 474 12.97 10.76 -27.74
N ILE A 475 12.73 12.05 -27.98
CA ILE A 475 11.44 12.57 -28.41
C ILE A 475 11.52 13.10 -29.83
N VAL A 476 10.63 12.61 -30.68
CA VAL A 476 10.52 12.98 -32.09
C VAL A 476 9.10 13.45 -32.35
N ARG A 477 8.93 14.56 -33.07
CA ARG A 477 7.61 15.02 -33.49
C ARG A 477 7.06 14.16 -34.62
N GLU A 478 5.83 13.67 -34.47
CA GLU A 478 5.08 12.94 -35.50
C GLU A 478 4.11 13.86 -36.26
N LYS A 479 3.55 14.87 -35.58
CA LYS A 479 2.56 15.80 -36.13
C LYS A 479 2.74 17.17 -35.49
#